data_AF-A0A4Y2BVZ4-F1
#
_entry.id   AF-A0A4Y2BVZ4-F1
#
_cell.length_a   1.000
_cell.length_b   1.000
_cell.length_c   1.000
_cell.angle_alpha   90.00
_cell.angle_beta   90.00
_cell.angle_gamma   90.00
#
_symmetry.space_group_name_H-M   'P 1'
#
loop_
_entity.id
_entity.type
_entity.pdbx_description
1 polymer ?
#
loop_
_entity_poly.entity_id
_entity_poly.type
_entity_poly.pdbx_seq_one_letter_code
_entity_poly.pdbx_strand_id
1 'polypeptide(L)'
;MPHSARVTHQLIDSFSWEQMNHPPYSPDMAPSDFHLFLHLKRFLSALRFDDDEEVKDAVTSWITLWEATFYDAGTQNLVSRNDKCQNVLGYYVEK
;
A
#
# COMPACT_ATOMS: atom_id res chain seq x y z
N MET A 1 6.90 -17.08 4.40
CA MET A 1 6.34 -15.90 3.69
C MET A 1 4.93 -16.25 3.22
N PRO A 2 3.86 -15.75 3.86
CA PRO A 2 2.48 -16.11 3.52
C PRO A 2 2.13 -15.75 2.07
N HIS A 3 2.61 -14.62 1.55
CA HIS A 3 2.34 -14.15 0.18
C HIS A 3 3.03 -14.93 -0.94
N SER A 4 3.97 -15.83 -0.60
CA SER A 4 4.68 -16.71 -1.57
C SER A 4 4.40 -18.18 -1.29
N ALA A 5 3.43 -18.49 -0.43
CA ALA A 5 3.06 -19.86 -0.13
C ALA A 5 2.33 -20.48 -1.33
N ARG A 6 2.51 -21.79 -1.54
CA ARG A 6 1.88 -22.51 -2.66
C ARG A 6 0.37 -22.33 -2.70
N VAL A 7 -0.30 -22.40 -1.54
CA VAL A 7 -1.76 -22.24 -1.43
C VAL A 7 -2.22 -20.85 -1.89
N THR A 8 -1.41 -19.81 -1.66
CA THR A 8 -1.71 -18.45 -2.09
C THR A 8 -1.56 -18.29 -3.59
N HIS A 9 -0.49 -18.84 -4.20
CA HIS A 9 -0.32 -18.83 -5.65
C HIS A 9 -1.44 -19.58 -6.37
N GLN A 10 -1.82 -20.77 -5.88
CA GLN A 10 -2.93 -21.54 -6.45
C GLN A 10 -4.25 -20.74 -6.44
N LEU A 11 -4.50 -19.96 -5.39
CA LEU A 11 -5.69 -19.13 -5.29
C LEU A 11 -5.62 -17.94 -6.26
N ILE A 12 -4.48 -17.26 -6.38
CA ILE A 12 -4.25 -16.18 -7.35
C ILE A 12 -4.49 -16.68 -8.79
N ASP A 13 -3.93 -17.84 -9.13
CA ASP A 13 -4.11 -18.48 -10.44
C ASP A 13 -5.58 -18.82 -10.70
N SER A 14 -6.32 -19.28 -9.68
CA SER A 14 -7.75 -19.59 -9.81
C SER A 14 -8.61 -18.36 -10.13
N PHE A 15 -8.18 -17.17 -9.71
CA PHE A 15 -8.81 -15.89 -10.07
C PHE A 15 -8.31 -15.33 -11.40
N SER A 16 -7.31 -15.97 -12.03
CA SER A 16 -6.62 -15.47 -13.22
C SER A 16 -6.02 -14.07 -13.03
N TRP A 17 -5.52 -13.79 -11.82
CA TRP A 17 -4.89 -12.50 -11.51
C TRP A 17 -3.40 -12.53 -11.82
N GLU A 18 -2.91 -11.48 -12.48
CA GLU A 18 -1.48 -11.30 -12.69
C GLU A 18 -0.82 -10.76 -11.42
N GLN A 19 0.26 -11.41 -10.99
CA GLN A 19 1.06 -10.95 -9.87
C GLN A 19 2.21 -10.06 -10.37
N MET A 20 2.18 -8.77 -10.02
CA MET A 20 3.29 -7.86 -10.30
C MET A 20 4.53 -8.24 -9.51
N ASN A 21 5.71 -8.17 -10.15
CA ASN A 21 6.99 -8.36 -9.49
C ASN A 21 7.23 -7.25 -8.47
N HIS A 22 7.56 -7.62 -7.23
CA HIS A 22 7.88 -6.69 -6.15
C HIS A 22 9.22 -7.11 -5.50
N PRO A 23 10.27 -6.29 -5.59
CA PRO A 23 11.55 -6.65 -5.00
C PRO A 23 11.50 -6.58 -3.47
N PRO A 24 12.34 -7.37 -2.79
CA PRO A 24 12.46 -7.33 -1.34
C PRO A 24 12.85 -5.94 -0.83
N TYR A 25 12.30 -5.55 0.33
CA TYR A 25 12.64 -4.31 1.05
C TYR A 25 12.35 -3.00 0.29
N SER A 26 11.35 -2.99 -0.60
CA SER A 26 10.97 -1.79 -1.38
C SER A 26 9.57 -1.23 -1.01
N PRO A 27 9.36 -0.78 0.24
CA PRO A 27 8.09 -0.14 0.63
C PRO A 27 7.83 1.17 -0.14
N ASP A 28 8.88 1.80 -0.66
CA ASP A 28 8.81 2.94 -1.55
C ASP A 28 8.16 2.62 -2.91
N MET A 29 8.00 1.33 -3.24
CA MET A 29 7.31 0.84 -4.44
C MET A 29 5.96 0.18 -4.14
N ALA A 30 5.48 0.24 -2.91
CA ALA A 30 4.15 -0.23 -2.53
C ALA A 30 3.20 0.96 -2.30
N PRO A 31 2.16 1.17 -3.15
CA PRO A 31 1.21 2.27 -2.97
C PRO A 31 0.53 2.28 -1.60
N SER A 32 0.29 1.10 -1.04
CA SER A 32 -0.21 0.94 0.33
C SER A 32 0.72 1.61 1.36
N ASP A 33 2.04 1.43 1.24
CA ASP A 33 3.01 1.97 2.20
C ASP A 33 3.32 3.45 1.96
N PHE A 34 3.68 3.83 0.72
CA PHE A 34 4.14 5.20 0.45
C PHE A 34 3.00 6.21 0.42
N HIS A 35 1.76 5.79 0.15
CA HIS A 35 0.59 6.67 -0.01
C HIS A 35 -0.50 6.41 1.04
N LEU A 36 -1.17 5.25 1.03
CA LEU A 36 -2.33 5.01 1.88
C LEU A 36 -1.98 5.03 3.38
N PHE A 37 -1.07 4.16 3.80
CA PHE A 37 -0.65 4.05 5.20
C PHE A 37 0.15 5.25 5.67
N LEU A 38 0.82 5.99 4.76
CA LEU A 38 1.42 7.27 5.13
C LEU A 38 0.37 8.23 5.70
N HIS A 39 -0.75 8.41 5.00
CA HIS A 39 -1.79 9.34 5.42
C HIS A 39 -2.61 8.76 6.57
N LEU A 40 -2.91 7.46 6.55
CA LEU A 40 -3.64 6.81 7.64
C LEU A 40 -2.87 6.87 8.96
N LYS A 41 -1.57 6.59 8.97
CA LYS A 41 -0.74 6.67 10.19
C LYS A 41 -0.72 8.10 10.75
N ARG A 42 -0.69 9.12 9.89
CA ARG A 42 -0.77 10.52 10.32
C ARG A 42 -2.09 10.80 11.01
N PHE A 43 -3.21 10.35 10.44
CA PHE A 43 -4.53 10.46 11.06
C PHE A 43 -4.60 9.73 12.41
N LEU A 44 -4.15 8.47 12.47
CA LEU A 44 -4.20 7.66 13.68
C LEU A 44 -3.26 8.17 14.79
N SER A 45 -2.16 8.85 14.44
CA SER A 45 -1.16 9.30 15.43
C SER A 45 -1.68 10.24 16.51
N ALA A 46 -2.82 10.90 16.28
CA ALA A 46 -3.44 11.82 17.21
C ALA A 46 -4.55 11.19 18.06
N LEU A 47 -4.89 9.91 17.83
CA LEU A 47 -6.05 9.26 18.41
C LEU A 47 -5.64 8.23 19.47
N ARG A 48 -6.49 8.08 20.49
CA ARG A 48 -6.46 6.96 21.43
C ARG A 48 -7.78 6.23 21.29
N PHE A 49 -7.71 4.92 21.38
CA PHE A 49 -8.86 4.02 21.24
C PHE A 49 -8.88 3.09 22.44
N ASP A 50 -10.06 2.84 22.97
CA ASP A 50 -10.25 2.00 24.14
C ASP A 50 -10.42 0.51 23.75
N ASP A 51 -10.89 0.25 22.53
CA ASP A 51 -11.04 -1.10 21.98
C ASP A 51 -10.86 -1.19 20.46
N ASP A 52 -10.93 -2.42 19.94
CA ASP A 52 -10.74 -2.72 18.52
C ASP A 52 -11.89 -2.21 17.64
N GLU A 53 -13.11 -2.05 18.15
CA GLU A 53 -14.24 -1.53 17.37
C GLU A 53 -14.07 -0.04 17.10
N GLU A 54 -13.61 0.74 18.08
CA GLU A 54 -13.30 2.15 17.85
C GLU A 54 -12.23 2.34 16.77
N VAL A 55 -11.20 1.47 16.75
CA VAL A 55 -10.17 1.50 15.71
C VAL A 55 -10.77 1.18 14.34
N LYS A 56 -11.61 0.13 14.25
CA LYS A 56 -12.25 -0.26 12.99
C LYS A 56 -13.14 0.84 12.45
N ASP A 57 -13.93 1.49 13.31
CA ASP A 57 -14.83 2.58 12.94
C ASP A 57 -14.06 3.81 12.46
N ALA A 58 -12.99 4.19 13.17
CA ALA A 58 -12.13 5.30 12.77
C ALA A 58 -11.43 5.05 11.43
N VAL A 59 -10.86 3.86 11.23
CA VAL A 59 -10.21 3.47 9.97
C VAL A 59 -11.21 3.41 8.83
N THR A 60 -12.38 2.79 9.04
CA THR A 60 -13.44 2.68 8.02
C THR A 60 -13.92 4.06 7.61
N SER A 61 -14.25 4.92 8.58
CA SER A 61 -14.68 6.29 8.33
C SER A 61 -13.62 7.06 7.53
N TRP A 62 -12.35 6.97 7.93
CA TRP A 62 -11.25 7.63 7.25
C TRP A 62 -11.08 7.15 5.80
N ILE A 63 -11.14 5.84 5.55
CA ILE A 63 -11.03 5.29 4.18
C ILE A 63 -12.21 5.77 3.31
N THR A 64 -13.42 5.80 3.86
CA THR A 64 -14.61 6.26 3.12
C THR A 64 -14.66 7.77 2.88
N LEU A 65 -13.89 8.55 3.64
CA LEU A 65 -13.83 10.00 3.51
C LEU A 65 -13.12 10.45 2.23
N TRP A 66 -12.15 9.67 1.74
CA TRP A 66 -11.35 10.05 0.58
C TRP A 66 -12.07 9.80 -0.73
N GLU A 67 -11.97 10.77 -1.64
CA GLU A 67 -12.45 10.61 -3.01
C GLU A 67 -11.58 9.63 -3.83
N ALA A 68 -12.15 9.11 -4.91
CA ALA A 68 -11.45 8.23 -5.85
C ALA A 68 -10.13 8.84 -6.37
N THR A 69 -10.05 10.17 -6.48
CA THR A 69 -8.86 10.91 -6.90
C THR A 69 -7.67 10.71 -5.96
N PHE A 70 -7.90 10.51 -4.66
CA PHE A 70 -6.83 10.19 -3.70
C PHE A 70 -6.20 8.82 -4.02
N TYR A 71 -7.02 7.81 -4.32
CA TYR A 71 -6.56 6.46 -4.63
C TYR A 71 -5.90 6.40 -6.01
N ASP A 72 -6.46 7.11 -7.00
CA ASP A 72 -5.86 7.23 -8.33
C ASP A 72 -4.48 7.89 -8.24
N ALA A 73 -4.34 9.00 -7.50
CA ALA A 73 -3.04 9.65 -7.31
C ALA A 73 -1.99 8.71 -6.72
N GLY A 74 -2.36 7.87 -5.73
CA GLY A 74 -1.46 6.86 -5.17
C GLY A 74 -1.01 5.82 -6.21
N THR A 75 -1.92 5.42 -7.10
CA THR A 75 -1.68 4.44 -8.16
C THR A 75 -0.81 5.03 -9.27
N GLN A 76 -1.12 6.23 -9.76
CA GLN A 76 -0.34 6.94 -10.78
C GLN A 76 1.09 7.24 -10.32
N ASN A 77 1.28 7.52 -9.02
CA ASN A 77 2.61 7.71 -8.44
C ASN A 77 3.50 6.47 -8.49
N LEU A 78 2.95 5.28 -8.74
CA LEU A 78 3.75 4.07 -8.93
C LEU A 78 4.62 4.18 -10.19
N VAL A 79 4.09 4.75 -11.27
CA VAL A 79 4.82 4.93 -12.55
C VAL A 79 6.05 5.80 -12.33
N SER A 80 5.86 6.97 -11.74
CA SER A 80 6.97 7.91 -11.49
C SER A 80 7.99 7.38 -10.49
N ARG A 81 7.58 6.58 -9.50
CA ARG A 81 8.47 5.92 -8.55
C ARG A 81 9.28 4.80 -9.19
N ASN A 82 8.67 4.02 -10.08
CA ASN A 82 9.36 2.97 -10.82
C ASN A 82 10.45 3.56 -11.73
N ASP A 83 10.15 4.64 -12.46
CA ASP A 83 11.14 5.35 -13.27
C ASP A 83 12.31 5.87 -12.43
N LYS A 84 12.01 6.45 -11.26
CA LYS A 84 13.05 6.90 -10.32
C LYS A 84 13.92 5.73 -9.84
N CYS A 85 13.32 4.62 -9.42
CA CYS A 85 14.02 3.42 -8.95
C CYS A 85 14.99 2.88 -10.01
N GLN A 86 14.57 2.82 -11.28
CA GLN A 86 15.43 2.42 -12.39
C GLN A 86 16.60 3.40 -12.59
N ASN A 87 16.35 4.71 -12.52
CA ASN A 87 17.37 5.74 -12.69
C ASN A 87 18.40 5.78 -11.57
N VAL A 88 18.04 5.34 -10.35
CA VAL A 88 18.98 5.22 -9.22
C VAL A 88 19.52 3.80 -9.07
N LEU A 89 19.45 2.94 -10.10
CA LEU A 89 19.98 1.57 -10.09
C LEU A 89 19.50 0.73 -8.87
N GLY A 90 18.28 0.96 -8.40
CA GLY A 90 17.70 0.23 -7.26
C GLY A 90 18.08 0.75 -5.87
N TYR A 91 18.76 1.90 -5.76
CA TYR A 91 18.86 2.60 -4.48
C TYR A 91 17.50 3.18 -4.03
N TYR A 92 17.35 3.43 -2.73
CA TYR A 92 16.11 3.97 -2.18
C TYR A 92 15.74 5.31 -2.82
N VAL A 93 14.48 5.43 -3.24
CA VAL A 93 13.91 6.70 -3.66
C VAL A 93 13.36 7.39 -2.41
N GLU A 94 14.14 8.31 -1.83
CA GLU A 94 13.67 9.15 -0.73
C GLU A 94 12.45 10.00 -1.12
N LYS A 95 11.69 10.41 -0.10
CA LYS A 95 10.50 11.26 -0.24
C LYS A 95 10.87 12.73 -0.45
#